data_AF-A0A4V1CXH8-F1
#
_entry.id   AF-A0A4V1CXH8-F1
#
_cell.length_a   1.000
_cell.length_b   1.000
_cell.length_c   1.000
_cell.angle_alpha   90.00
_cell.angle_beta   90.00
_cell.angle_gamma   90.00
#
_symmetry.space_group_name_H-M   'P 1'
#
loop_
_entity.id
_entity.type
_entity.pdbx_description
1 polymer ?
#
loop_
_entity_poly.entity_id
_entity_poly.type
_entity_poly.pdbx_seq_one_letter_code
_entity_poly.pdbx_strand_id
1 'polypeptide(L)'
;MAARTPHAKDAENVHRPVAGAGSAHAHANPAEATPDRVTWPLFLKAAVLVTIIWAASALVLYMSVEDYSKSGTFGDSFGVLNTLFSGLAFAGIIVSIKMQSDEMREQRKELQKQKKAAQLYHRERMFLLLMDEFKKSREHRFSVADVRLVVRECLCDAVALNARSAEVGAALVREVEGLLAGTPAETPLLQVFARRVFRHERCEVFIKTFRQAAEIAKKVDPSNKTEYYDIVCNSMSDAEEALLFLCAVARNGAQALGEPQVMKLRESYDEIRDRL
;
A
#
# COMPACT_ATOMS: atom_id res chain seq x y z
N MET A 1 31.84 35.93 -39.54
CA MET A 1 30.44 35.55 -39.81
C MET A 1 29.99 34.65 -38.67
N ALA A 2 29.47 35.22 -37.58
CA ALA A 2 28.07 35.56 -37.33
C ALA A 2 27.21 34.33 -36.98
N ALA A 3 26.75 34.34 -35.71
CA ALA A 3 25.96 33.35 -35.00
C ALA A 3 24.47 33.31 -35.40
N ARG A 4 23.76 32.21 -35.04
CA ARG A 4 22.42 32.17 -34.39
C ARG A 4 21.72 30.80 -34.56
N THR A 5 21.28 30.21 -33.44
CA THR A 5 20.02 29.43 -33.32
C THR A 5 18.85 30.44 -33.08
N PRO A 6 17.54 30.09 -32.88
CA PRO A 6 16.71 28.88 -33.05
C PRO A 6 15.33 29.14 -33.75
N HIS A 7 14.47 28.12 -33.91
CA HIS A 7 12.97 28.09 -33.82
C HIS A 7 12.47 26.78 -34.47
N ALA A 8 11.84 25.82 -33.79
CA ALA A 8 10.53 25.76 -33.12
C ALA A 8 9.32 25.63 -34.06
N LYS A 9 8.59 24.52 -33.89
CA LYS A 9 7.14 24.23 -34.06
C LYS A 9 6.76 23.12 -35.04
N ASP A 10 5.67 22.45 -34.63
CA ASP A 10 4.84 21.45 -35.31
C ASP A 10 5.28 19.99 -35.01
N ALA A 11 4.80 19.28 -33.98
CA ALA A 11 3.46 19.17 -33.37
C ALA A 11 2.38 18.68 -34.34
N GLU A 12 2.40 17.39 -34.72
CA GLU A 12 1.16 16.63 -34.87
C GLU A 12 1.41 15.10 -34.87
N ASN A 13 0.56 14.41 -34.11
CA ASN A 13 0.00 13.10 -34.43
C ASN A 13 0.79 11.81 -34.09
N VAL A 14 0.67 11.36 -32.83
CA VAL A 14 0.51 9.91 -32.54
C VAL A 14 -0.57 9.75 -31.45
N HIS A 15 -1.82 9.84 -31.87
CA HIS A 15 -2.92 9.15 -31.20
C HIS A 15 -3.34 8.01 -32.13
N ARG A 16 -2.92 6.78 -31.78
CA ARG A 16 -3.54 5.57 -32.32
C ARG A 16 -4.29 4.87 -31.18
N PRO A 17 -5.57 4.53 -31.38
CA PRO A 17 -6.33 3.78 -30.41
C PRO A 17 -5.85 2.33 -30.44
N VAL A 18 -5.43 1.81 -29.28
CA VAL A 18 -5.24 0.36 -29.13
C VAL A 18 -6.62 -0.24 -28.90
N ALA A 19 -7.20 -0.74 -29.99
CA ALA A 19 -8.35 -1.60 -29.98
C ALA A 19 -8.03 -2.91 -29.25
N GLY A 20 -8.94 -3.30 -28.36
CA GLY A 20 -9.35 -4.69 -28.14
C GLY A 20 -8.24 -5.72 -27.90
N ALA A 21 -7.74 -5.78 -26.68
CA ALA A 21 -7.26 -7.02 -26.09
C ALA A 21 -8.01 -7.23 -24.77
N GLY A 22 -9.22 -7.79 -24.89
CA GLY A 22 -9.89 -8.42 -23.77
C GLY A 22 -9.10 -9.65 -23.36
N SER A 23 -8.50 -9.62 -22.18
CA SER A 23 -7.90 -10.76 -21.50
C SER A 23 -7.70 -10.38 -20.03
N ALA A 24 -8.25 -11.03 -19.03
CA ALA A 24 -9.26 -12.05 -18.99
C ALA A 24 -10.05 -11.73 -17.73
N HIS A 25 -11.38 -11.59 -17.84
CA HIS A 25 -12.23 -11.99 -16.74
C HIS A 25 -11.82 -13.42 -16.39
N ALA A 26 -11.07 -13.59 -15.30
CA ALA A 26 -10.86 -14.90 -14.68
C ALA A 26 -12.17 -15.35 -14.02
N HIS A 27 -13.21 -15.50 -14.84
CA HIS A 27 -14.22 -16.52 -14.60
C HIS A 27 -13.56 -17.84 -14.97
N ALA A 28 -12.94 -18.47 -13.98
CA ALA A 28 -12.94 -19.92 -13.80
C ALA A 28 -12.02 -20.27 -12.63
N ASN A 29 -12.53 -20.13 -11.41
CA ASN A 29 -12.48 -21.28 -10.53
C ASN A 29 -13.93 -21.71 -10.31
N PRO A 30 -14.49 -22.56 -11.18
CA PRO A 30 -15.53 -23.45 -10.75
C PRO A 30 -14.81 -24.53 -9.91
N ALA A 31 -14.38 -24.15 -8.71
CA ALA A 31 -14.60 -25.07 -7.60
C ALA A 31 -16.08 -24.85 -7.30
N GLU A 32 -16.99 -25.33 -8.14
CA GLU A 32 -17.45 -26.72 -8.01
C GLU A 32 -17.54 -27.08 -6.52
N ALA A 33 -18.25 -26.24 -5.77
CA ALA A 33 -19.31 -26.77 -4.92
C ALA A 33 -20.39 -27.38 -5.84
N THR A 34 -20.02 -28.38 -6.64
CA THR A 34 -20.97 -29.38 -7.08
C THR A 34 -21.54 -29.93 -5.77
N PRO A 35 -22.86 -29.90 -5.55
CA PRO A 35 -23.41 -30.69 -4.45
C PRO A 35 -22.83 -32.10 -4.63
N ASP A 36 -22.09 -32.54 -3.62
CA ASP A 36 -21.11 -33.62 -3.72
C ASP A 36 -21.56 -34.71 -4.71
N ARG A 37 -20.65 -35.14 -5.58
CA ARG A 37 -20.80 -36.41 -6.34
C ARG A 37 -21.23 -37.59 -5.46
N VAL A 38 -21.12 -37.44 -4.13
CA VAL A 38 -21.51 -38.38 -3.09
C VAL A 38 -22.92 -38.10 -2.50
N THR A 39 -23.36 -36.84 -2.35
CA THR A 39 -24.69 -36.51 -1.78
C THR A 39 -25.84 -36.79 -2.74
N TRP A 40 -25.64 -36.55 -4.04
CA TRP A 40 -26.61 -36.87 -5.07
C TRP A 40 -26.93 -38.39 -5.19
N PRO A 41 -25.94 -39.30 -5.26
CA PRO A 41 -26.24 -40.73 -5.25
C PRO A 41 -26.74 -41.23 -3.90
N LEU A 42 -26.40 -40.59 -2.78
CA LEU A 42 -27.00 -40.90 -1.47
C LEU A 42 -28.50 -40.60 -1.46
N PHE A 43 -28.90 -39.44 -1.99
CA PHE A 43 -30.32 -39.07 -2.13
C PHE A 43 -31.06 -40.01 -3.09
N LEU A 44 -30.46 -40.34 -4.24
CA LEU A 44 -31.03 -41.28 -5.21
C LEU A 44 -31.21 -42.68 -4.60
N LYS A 45 -30.22 -43.18 -3.85
CA LYS A 45 -30.30 -44.48 -3.15
C LYS A 45 -31.39 -44.47 -2.09
N ALA A 46 -31.54 -43.39 -1.33
CA ALA A 46 -32.60 -43.25 -0.33
C ALA A 46 -33.99 -43.21 -0.99
N ALA A 47 -34.15 -42.48 -2.09
CA ALA A 47 -35.40 -42.42 -2.84
C ALA A 47 -35.78 -43.78 -3.44
N VAL A 48 -34.82 -44.49 -4.05
CA VAL A 48 -35.02 -45.85 -4.58
C VAL A 48 -35.37 -46.84 -3.47
N LEU A 49 -34.74 -46.73 -2.30
CA LEU A 49 -35.06 -47.59 -1.16
C LEU A 49 -36.50 -47.35 -0.66
N VAL A 50 -36.94 -46.09 -0.58
CA VAL A 50 -38.32 -45.74 -0.21
C VAL A 50 -39.33 -46.26 -1.24
N THR A 51 -39.06 -46.13 -2.54
CA THR A 51 -39.96 -46.65 -3.59
C THR A 51 -40.00 -48.18 -3.63
N ILE A 52 -38.87 -48.86 -3.37
CA ILE A 52 -38.83 -50.32 -3.24
C ILE A 52 -39.65 -50.79 -2.03
N ILE A 53 -39.51 -50.13 -0.88
CA ILE A 53 -40.29 -50.46 0.33
C ILE A 53 -41.79 -50.28 0.06
N TRP A 54 -42.17 -49.21 -0.63
CA TRP A 54 -43.56 -48.94 -1.00
C TRP A 54 -44.11 -49.93 -2.05
N ALA A 55 -43.30 -50.30 -3.05
CA ALA A 55 -43.70 -51.30 -4.05
C ALA A 55 -43.78 -52.70 -3.45
N ALA A 56 -42.86 -53.05 -2.55
CA ALA A 56 -42.86 -54.32 -1.83
C ALA A 56 -44.08 -54.44 -0.90
N SER A 57 -44.46 -53.36 -0.20
CA SER A 57 -45.67 -53.39 0.63
C SER A 57 -46.95 -53.52 -0.20
N ALA A 58 -47.02 -52.88 -1.37
CA ALA A 58 -48.12 -53.06 -2.32
C ALA A 58 -48.18 -54.49 -2.90
N LEU A 59 -47.03 -55.09 -3.21
CA LEU A 59 -46.93 -56.46 -3.74
C LEU A 59 -47.32 -57.52 -2.69
N VAL A 60 -46.86 -57.36 -1.45
CA VAL A 60 -47.24 -58.24 -0.33
C VAL A 60 -48.75 -58.18 -0.09
N LEU A 61 -49.37 -57.01 -0.24
CA LEU A 61 -50.81 -56.82 -0.13
C LEU A 61 -51.58 -57.52 -1.26
N TYR A 62 -51.10 -57.41 -2.50
CA TYR A 62 -51.68 -58.12 -3.66
C TYR A 62 -51.62 -59.65 -3.51
N MET A 63 -50.56 -60.17 -2.90
CA MET A 63 -50.36 -61.62 -2.74
C MET A 63 -51.01 -62.21 -1.48
N SER A 64 -51.34 -61.40 -0.47
CA SER A 64 -51.77 -61.91 0.86
C SER A 64 -53.26 -61.69 1.18
N VAL A 65 -54.00 -60.94 0.36
CA VAL A 65 -55.39 -60.55 0.66
C VAL A 65 -56.37 -61.19 -0.33
N GLU A 66 -57.05 -62.26 0.09
CA GLU A 66 -58.28 -62.77 -0.57
C GLU A 66 -59.56 -62.08 -0.03
N ASP A 67 -59.49 -61.42 1.14
CA ASP A 67 -60.60 -60.72 1.79
C ASP A 67 -60.26 -59.24 2.06
N TYR A 68 -60.84 -58.34 1.26
CA TYR A 68 -60.62 -56.88 1.34
C TYR A 68 -61.02 -56.26 2.70
N SER A 69 -61.75 -56.98 3.55
CA SER A 69 -62.21 -56.49 4.86
C SER A 69 -61.13 -56.38 5.94
N LYS A 70 -59.94 -57.01 5.79
CA LYS A 70 -58.81 -56.88 6.75
C LYS A 70 -57.74 -55.87 6.34
N SER A 71 -57.95 -55.17 5.23
CA SER A 71 -57.03 -54.17 4.68
C SER A 71 -56.80 -52.97 5.63
N GLY A 72 -57.78 -52.64 6.48
CA GLY A 72 -57.68 -51.52 7.44
C GLY A 72 -56.61 -51.68 8.51
N THR A 73 -56.47 -52.87 9.10
CA THR A 73 -55.49 -53.14 10.19
C THR A 73 -54.05 -53.13 9.68
N PHE A 74 -53.84 -53.40 8.39
CA PHE A 74 -52.55 -53.28 7.75
C PHE A 74 -52.17 -51.81 7.53
N GLY A 75 -53.14 -50.98 7.09
CA GLY A 75 -52.98 -49.52 6.98
C GLY A 75 -52.55 -48.86 8.31
N ASP A 76 -53.09 -49.33 9.44
CA ASP A 76 -52.71 -48.86 10.78
C ASP A 76 -51.22 -49.10 11.11
N SER A 77 -50.62 -50.18 10.58
CA SER A 77 -49.19 -50.46 10.79
C SER A 77 -48.28 -49.53 9.98
N PHE A 78 -48.75 -48.97 8.85
CA PHE A 78 -48.02 -47.95 8.10
C PHE A 78 -48.08 -46.56 8.75
N GLY A 79 -49.03 -46.31 9.65
CA GLY A 79 -49.10 -45.07 10.42
C GLY A 79 -47.84 -44.86 11.29
N VAL A 80 -47.33 -45.93 11.90
CA VAL A 80 -46.08 -45.90 12.69
C VAL A 80 -44.87 -45.60 11.81
N LEU A 81 -44.77 -46.23 10.63
CA LEU A 81 -43.70 -45.95 9.66
C LEU A 81 -43.76 -44.52 9.13
N ASN A 82 -44.95 -44.00 8.79
CA ASN A 82 -45.11 -42.63 8.31
C ASN A 82 -44.73 -41.59 9.37
N THR A 83 -45.05 -41.88 10.64
CA THR A 83 -44.64 -41.05 11.78
C THR A 83 -43.12 -41.06 11.96
N LEU A 84 -42.48 -42.23 11.84
CA LEU A 84 -41.03 -42.37 11.92
C LEU A 84 -40.32 -41.62 10.76
N PHE A 85 -40.83 -41.74 9.53
CA PHE A 85 -40.31 -41.01 8.37
C PHE A 85 -40.47 -39.49 8.52
N SER A 86 -41.60 -39.03 9.04
CA SER A 86 -41.82 -37.61 9.34
C SER A 86 -40.84 -37.09 10.40
N GLY A 87 -40.56 -37.87 11.44
CA GLY A 87 -39.56 -37.54 12.46
C GLY A 87 -38.13 -37.50 11.91
N LEU A 88 -37.77 -38.45 11.04
CA LEU A 88 -36.46 -38.47 10.35
C LEU A 88 -36.29 -37.30 9.39
N ALA A 89 -37.33 -36.94 8.62
CA ALA A 89 -37.32 -35.77 7.75
C ALA A 89 -37.13 -34.47 8.56
N PHE A 90 -37.83 -34.35 9.69
CA PHE A 90 -37.67 -33.21 10.60
C PHE A 90 -36.26 -33.15 11.21
N ALA A 91 -35.70 -34.27 11.62
CA ALA A 91 -34.31 -34.34 12.10
C ALA A 91 -33.31 -33.92 11.00
N GLY A 92 -33.53 -34.33 9.75
CA GLY A 92 -32.73 -33.89 8.60
C GLY A 92 -32.80 -32.37 8.37
N ILE A 93 -33.98 -31.77 8.52
CA ILE A 93 -34.15 -30.31 8.44
C ILE A 93 -33.38 -29.61 9.56
N ILE A 94 -33.49 -30.08 10.80
CA ILE A 94 -32.75 -29.50 11.94
C ILE A 94 -31.24 -29.55 11.71
N VAL A 95 -30.72 -30.69 11.27
CA VAL A 95 -29.29 -30.85 10.96
C VAL A 95 -28.87 -29.89 9.85
N SER A 96 -29.69 -29.75 8.81
CA SER A 96 -29.43 -28.83 7.70
C SER A 96 -29.41 -27.36 8.17
N ILE A 97 -30.35 -26.94 9.01
CA ILE A 97 -30.38 -25.59 9.59
C ILE A 97 -29.14 -25.33 10.44
N LYS A 98 -28.72 -26.31 11.24
CA LYS A 98 -27.50 -26.19 12.05
C LYS A 98 -26.27 -26.03 11.16
N MET A 99 -26.14 -26.87 10.14
CA MET A 99 -25.01 -26.82 9.20
C MET A 99 -24.96 -25.48 8.45
N GLN A 100 -26.10 -25.01 7.94
CA GLN A 100 -26.22 -23.69 7.32
C GLN A 100 -25.85 -22.56 8.29
N SER A 101 -26.24 -22.67 9.57
CA SER A 101 -25.91 -21.67 10.59
C SER A 101 -24.42 -21.60 10.88
N ASP A 102 -23.76 -22.75 10.96
CA ASP A 102 -22.31 -22.84 11.16
C ASP A 102 -21.54 -22.29 9.95
N GLU A 103 -21.95 -22.64 8.73
CA GLU A 103 -21.37 -22.10 7.49
C GLU A 103 -21.51 -20.58 7.43
N MET A 104 -22.69 -20.02 7.72
CA MET A 104 -22.92 -18.57 7.76
C MET A 104 -22.02 -17.88 8.81
N ARG A 105 -21.74 -18.55 9.93
CA ARG A 105 -20.84 -18.03 10.96
C ARG A 105 -19.40 -17.99 10.47
N GLU A 106 -18.95 -19.02 9.76
CA GLU A 106 -17.61 -19.07 9.17
C GLU A 106 -17.45 -18.03 8.06
N GLN A 107 -18.43 -17.93 7.15
CA GLN A 107 -18.47 -16.91 6.11
C GLN A 107 -18.39 -15.49 6.71
N ARG A 108 -19.11 -15.21 7.80
CA ARG A 108 -19.02 -13.91 8.50
C ARG A 108 -17.62 -13.63 9.05
N LYS A 109 -16.95 -14.64 9.61
CA LYS A 109 -15.57 -14.48 10.12
C LYS A 109 -14.61 -14.18 8.97
N GLU A 110 -14.74 -14.89 7.86
CA GLU A 110 -13.88 -14.68 6.69
C GLU A 110 -14.10 -13.30 6.07
N LEU A 111 -15.36 -12.87 5.94
CA LEU A 111 -15.71 -11.54 5.47
C LEU A 111 -15.18 -10.43 6.40
N GLN A 112 -15.16 -10.66 7.72
CA GLN A 112 -14.52 -9.72 8.66
C GLN A 112 -13.00 -9.65 8.47
N LYS A 113 -12.33 -10.78 8.25
CA LYS A 113 -10.88 -10.79 7.96
C LYS A 113 -10.58 -10.06 6.65
N GLN A 114 -11.34 -10.35 5.59
CA GLN A 114 -11.19 -9.69 4.29
C GLN A 114 -11.43 -8.18 4.40
N LYS A 115 -12.45 -7.73 5.14
CA LYS A 115 -12.67 -6.30 5.40
C LYS A 115 -11.49 -5.64 6.08
N LYS A 116 -10.91 -6.28 7.10
CA LYS A 116 -9.73 -5.74 7.81
C LYS A 116 -8.52 -5.67 6.88
N ALA A 117 -8.23 -6.73 6.12
CA ALA A 117 -7.13 -6.74 5.16
C ALA A 117 -7.32 -5.65 4.09
N ALA A 118 -8.52 -5.53 3.52
CA ALA A 118 -8.83 -4.50 2.54
C ALA A 118 -8.66 -3.07 3.09
N GLN A 119 -9.05 -2.83 4.34
CA GLN A 119 -8.84 -1.54 5.00
C GLN A 119 -7.35 -1.21 5.18
N LEU A 120 -6.53 -2.20 5.55
CA LEU A 120 -5.07 -2.02 5.66
C LEU A 120 -4.46 -1.68 4.31
N TYR A 121 -4.75 -2.47 3.28
CA TYR A 121 -4.28 -2.21 1.91
C TYR A 121 -4.74 -0.84 1.39
N HIS A 122 -5.98 -0.44 1.69
CA HIS A 122 -6.49 0.86 1.30
C HIS A 122 -5.73 2.01 1.98
N ARG A 123 -5.42 1.88 3.27
CA ARG A 123 -4.63 2.87 4.03
C ARG A 123 -3.21 3.01 3.48
N GLU A 124 -2.52 1.89 3.24
CA GLU A 124 -1.17 1.88 2.67
C GLU A 124 -1.14 2.52 1.28
N ARG A 125 -2.08 2.15 0.40
CA ARG A 125 -2.18 2.73 -0.93
C ARG A 125 -2.48 4.22 -0.90
N MET A 126 -3.37 4.66 0.00
CA MET A 126 -3.67 6.09 0.17
C MET A 126 -2.44 6.86 0.63
N PHE A 127 -1.64 6.29 1.54
CA PHE A 127 -0.38 6.90 1.97
C PHE A 127 0.62 7.02 0.82
N LEU A 128 0.81 5.95 0.03
CA LEU A 128 1.72 5.97 -1.12
C LEU A 128 1.30 7.00 -2.17
N LEU A 129 0.01 7.08 -2.50
CA LEU A 129 -0.51 8.10 -3.43
C LEU A 129 -0.31 9.52 -2.90
N LEU A 130 -0.55 9.73 -1.61
CA LEU A 130 -0.34 11.02 -0.98
C LEU A 130 1.15 11.40 -0.98
N MET A 131 2.05 10.45 -0.71
CA MET A 131 3.50 10.65 -0.81
C MET A 131 3.96 10.95 -2.23
N ASP A 132 3.40 10.27 -3.23
CA ASP A 132 3.68 10.55 -4.65
C ASP A 132 3.24 11.96 -5.04
N GLU A 133 2.04 12.38 -4.62
CA GLU A 133 1.54 13.74 -4.85
C GLU A 133 2.42 14.79 -4.12
N PHE A 134 2.85 14.51 -2.89
CA PHE A 134 3.79 15.35 -2.15
C PHE A 134 5.15 15.41 -2.85
N LYS A 135 5.67 14.28 -3.34
CA LYS A 135 6.92 14.22 -4.11
C LYS A 135 6.82 15.10 -5.34
N LYS A 136 5.78 14.92 -6.16
CA LYS A 136 5.53 15.73 -7.36
C LYS A 136 5.39 17.22 -7.04
N SER A 137 4.68 17.55 -5.96
CA SER A 137 4.55 18.93 -5.49
C SER A 137 5.87 19.55 -5.00
N ARG A 138 6.80 18.73 -4.50
CA ARG A 138 8.11 19.18 -4.03
C ARG A 138 9.14 19.27 -5.15
N GLU A 139 9.16 18.34 -6.09
CA GLU A 139 10.02 18.38 -7.29
C GLU A 139 9.82 19.67 -8.09
N HIS A 140 8.58 20.14 -8.20
CA HIS A 140 8.30 21.43 -8.84
C HIS A 140 8.75 22.66 -8.03
N ARG A 141 8.95 22.51 -6.71
CA ARG A 141 9.33 23.61 -5.81
C ARG A 141 10.82 23.82 -5.69
N PHE A 142 11.62 22.77 -5.86
CA PHE A 142 13.08 22.83 -5.69
C PHE A 142 13.78 22.19 -6.87
N SER A 143 14.33 23.01 -7.76
CA SER A 143 15.20 22.54 -8.84
C SER A 143 16.66 22.53 -8.39
N VAL A 144 17.51 21.80 -9.12
CA VAL A 144 18.97 21.84 -8.95
C VAL A 144 19.51 23.27 -9.05
N ALA A 145 18.92 24.12 -9.90
CA ALA A 145 19.31 25.53 -9.99
C ALA A 145 19.01 26.30 -8.70
N ASP A 146 17.89 25.99 -8.05
CA ASP A 146 17.51 26.60 -6.78
C ASP A 146 18.44 26.23 -5.64
N VAL A 147 18.86 24.96 -5.59
CA VAL A 147 19.86 24.49 -4.62
C VAL A 147 21.20 25.17 -4.85
N ARG A 148 21.66 25.29 -6.11
CA ARG A 148 22.89 26.02 -6.42
C ARG A 148 22.82 27.48 -5.98
N LEU A 149 21.68 28.14 -6.18
CA LEU A 149 21.46 29.50 -5.69
C LEU A 149 21.57 29.56 -4.16
N VAL A 150 20.89 28.65 -3.44
CA VAL A 150 20.94 28.57 -1.96
C VAL A 150 22.37 28.36 -1.47
N VAL A 151 23.11 27.44 -2.08
CA VAL A 151 24.50 27.16 -1.73
C VAL A 151 25.36 28.40 -1.95
N ARG A 152 25.20 29.07 -3.09
CA ARG A 152 25.90 30.33 -3.40
C ARG A 152 25.51 31.45 -2.43
N GLU A 153 24.23 31.60 -2.07
CA GLU A 153 23.80 32.66 -1.16
C GLU A 153 24.27 32.38 0.28
N CYS A 154 24.23 31.12 0.73
CA CYS A 154 24.66 30.76 2.07
C CYS A 154 26.19 30.81 2.25
N LEU A 155 26.95 30.39 1.24
CA LEU A 155 28.41 30.36 1.27
C LEU A 155 29.06 31.66 0.78
N CYS A 156 28.50 32.26 -0.27
CA CYS A 156 29.12 33.39 -0.99
C CYS A 156 28.41 34.73 -0.75
N ASP A 157 27.12 34.76 -0.40
CA ASP A 157 26.38 36.02 -0.27
C ASP A 157 26.17 36.48 1.17
N ALA A 158 26.54 37.73 1.41
CA ALA A 158 26.13 38.53 2.55
C ALA A 158 26.24 40.00 2.16
N VAL A 159 25.54 40.41 1.10
CA VAL A 159 25.14 41.81 0.84
C VAL A 159 26.28 42.84 0.59
N ALA A 160 27.56 42.57 0.82
CA ALA A 160 28.62 43.55 0.57
C ALA A 160 29.96 42.86 0.35
N LEU A 161 30.47 42.74 -0.87
CA LEU A 161 31.91 42.54 -1.12
C LEU A 161 32.62 43.89 -0.96
N ASN A 162 32.87 44.29 0.28
CA ASN A 162 34.07 45.06 0.61
C ASN A 162 35.21 44.05 0.78
N ALA A 163 36.45 44.39 0.46
CA ALA A 163 37.57 43.42 0.43
C ALA A 163 37.71 42.51 1.68
N ARG A 164 37.28 42.98 2.87
CA ARG A 164 37.32 42.21 4.14
C ARG A 164 36.24 41.12 4.27
N SER A 165 35.07 41.27 3.67
CA SER A 165 33.99 40.25 3.74
C SER A 165 34.18 39.14 2.70
N ALA A 166 34.91 39.42 1.61
CA ALA A 166 35.34 38.43 0.62
C ALA A 166 36.26 37.37 1.26
N GLU A 167 37.24 37.81 2.05
CA GLU A 167 38.15 36.92 2.77
C GLU A 167 37.41 36.05 3.80
N VAL A 168 36.41 36.61 4.49
CA VAL A 168 35.58 35.87 5.44
C VAL A 168 34.70 34.83 4.73
N GLY A 169 34.13 35.16 3.57
CA GLY A 169 33.40 34.20 2.73
C GLY A 169 34.30 33.07 2.23
N ALA A 170 35.49 33.41 1.72
CA ALA A 170 36.47 32.43 1.26
C ALA A 170 37.04 31.56 2.40
N ALA A 171 37.14 32.10 3.62
CA ALA A 171 37.51 31.34 4.81
C ALA A 171 36.38 30.39 5.23
N LEU A 172 35.13 30.85 5.16
CA LEU A 172 33.95 30.02 5.46
C LEU A 172 33.81 28.85 4.47
N VAL A 173 33.98 29.10 3.17
CA VAL A 173 33.97 28.05 2.14
C VAL A 173 35.03 27.00 2.43
N ARG A 174 36.28 27.42 2.67
CA ARG A 174 37.38 26.50 3.00
C ARG A 174 37.13 25.68 4.26
N GLU A 175 36.45 26.25 5.25
CA GLU A 175 36.12 25.53 6.47
C GLU A 175 34.99 24.52 6.27
N VAL A 176 33.93 24.90 5.55
CA VAL A 176 32.85 23.97 5.19
C VAL A 176 33.41 22.84 4.31
N GLU A 177 34.30 23.16 3.36
CA GLU A 177 35.02 22.17 2.55
C GLU A 177 35.92 21.27 3.39
N GLY A 178 36.65 21.84 4.36
CA GLY A 178 37.46 21.07 5.31
C GLY A 178 36.61 20.10 6.13
N LEU A 179 35.45 20.56 6.61
CA LEU A 179 34.48 19.73 7.31
C LEU A 179 33.97 18.60 6.41
N LEU A 180 33.55 18.91 5.19
CA LEU A 180 33.12 17.91 4.21
C LEU A 180 34.25 16.92 3.87
N ALA A 181 35.50 17.36 3.82
CA ALA A 181 36.67 16.50 3.64
C ALA A 181 37.00 15.64 4.88
N GLY A 182 36.24 15.75 5.97
CA GLY A 182 36.41 14.95 7.18
C GLY A 182 37.45 15.51 8.14
N THR A 183 37.88 16.77 7.98
CA THR A 183 38.75 17.44 8.95
C THR A 183 37.89 18.11 10.04
N PRO A 184 38.00 17.71 11.31
CA PRO A 184 37.17 18.27 12.38
C PRO A 184 37.76 19.62 12.81
N ALA A 185 37.28 20.70 12.22
CA ALA A 185 37.53 22.06 12.69
C ALA A 185 36.18 22.73 12.97
N GLU A 186 35.66 22.60 14.19
CA GLU A 186 34.52 23.40 14.64
C GLU A 186 35.00 24.83 14.91
N THR A 187 34.76 25.76 13.98
CA THR A 187 35.08 27.17 14.20
C THR A 187 33.79 28.02 14.32
N PRO A 188 33.87 29.27 14.81
CA PRO A 188 32.71 30.14 14.92
C PRO A 188 32.05 30.45 13.57
N LEU A 189 32.73 30.23 12.44
CA LEU A 189 32.18 30.44 11.10
C LEU A 189 31.09 29.42 10.77
N LEU A 190 31.16 28.20 11.31
CA LEU A 190 30.10 27.21 11.17
C LEU A 190 28.75 27.69 11.76
N GLN A 191 28.78 28.43 12.87
CA GLN A 191 27.56 29.01 13.44
C GLN A 191 26.98 30.13 12.55
N VAL A 192 27.83 30.87 11.85
CA VAL A 192 27.40 31.88 10.87
C VAL A 192 26.72 31.20 9.68
N PHE A 193 27.33 30.13 9.17
CA PHE A 193 26.74 29.31 8.11
C PHE A 193 25.40 28.70 8.53
N ALA A 194 25.34 28.11 9.72
CA ALA A 194 24.10 27.57 10.29
C ALA A 194 22.98 28.61 10.30
N ARG A 195 23.27 29.82 10.82
CA ARG A 195 22.29 30.91 10.84
C ARG A 195 21.85 31.34 9.44
N ARG A 196 22.75 31.35 8.45
CA ARG A 196 22.40 31.71 7.06
C ARG A 196 21.50 30.67 6.43
N VAL A 197 21.85 29.38 6.53
CA VAL A 197 21.06 28.27 6.00
C VAL A 197 19.66 28.26 6.61
N PHE A 198 19.53 28.39 7.93
CA PHE A 198 18.21 28.39 8.60
C PHE A 198 17.38 29.66 8.41
N ARG A 199 17.99 30.79 7.99
CA ARG A 199 17.26 32.02 7.63
C ARG A 199 16.90 32.10 6.16
N HIS A 200 17.47 31.24 5.33
CA HIS A 200 17.17 31.24 3.91
C HIS A 200 15.73 30.77 3.69
N GLU A 201 14.92 31.57 2.99
CA GLU A 201 13.47 31.35 2.79
C GLU A 201 13.19 29.92 2.26
N ARG A 202 13.92 29.50 1.22
CA ARG A 202 13.80 28.17 0.63
C ARG A 202 14.12 27.01 1.58
N CYS A 203 15.18 27.12 2.37
CA CYS A 203 15.53 26.11 3.38
C CYS A 203 14.47 26.05 4.49
N GLU A 204 13.96 27.21 4.92
CA GLU A 204 12.90 27.27 5.94
C GLU A 204 11.62 26.59 5.45
N VAL A 205 11.19 26.90 4.22
CA VAL A 205 10.02 26.28 3.59
C VAL A 205 10.22 24.77 3.47
N PHE A 206 11.39 24.32 2.98
CA PHE A 206 11.73 22.91 2.85
C PHE A 206 11.64 22.16 4.19
N ILE A 207 12.28 22.68 5.24
CA ILE A 207 12.28 22.06 6.57
C ILE A 207 10.84 21.97 7.12
N LYS A 208 10.02 23.01 6.94
CA LYS A 208 8.62 22.98 7.39
C LYS A 208 7.82 21.91 6.67
N THR A 209 7.94 21.82 5.35
CA THR A 209 7.21 20.83 4.55
C THR A 209 7.68 19.41 4.84
N PHE A 210 8.99 19.21 4.98
CA PHE A 210 9.57 17.91 5.30
C PHE A 210 9.14 17.43 6.69
N ARG A 211 9.16 18.33 7.69
CA ARG A 211 8.67 18.02 9.05
C ARG A 211 7.18 17.66 9.04
N GLN A 212 6.38 18.35 8.23
CA GLN A 212 4.96 18.04 8.11
C GLN A 212 4.74 16.65 7.49
N ALA A 213 5.49 16.29 6.44
CA ALA A 213 5.44 14.96 5.84
C ALA A 213 5.85 13.86 6.83
N ALA A 214 6.93 14.08 7.59
CA ALA A 214 7.39 13.16 8.63
C ALA A 214 6.36 12.99 9.76
N GLU A 215 5.68 14.06 10.18
CA GLU A 215 4.61 13.98 11.19
C GLU A 215 3.37 13.26 10.67
N ILE A 216 3.04 13.39 9.38
CA ILE A 216 1.95 12.61 8.77
C ILE A 216 2.32 11.13 8.75
N ALA A 217 3.52 10.78 8.30
CA ALA A 217 4.03 9.40 8.29
C ALA A 217 3.95 8.77 9.70
N LYS A 218 4.34 9.51 10.73
CA LYS A 218 4.28 9.09 12.14
C LYS A 218 2.85 8.85 12.66
N LYS A 219 1.84 9.53 12.12
CA LYS A 219 0.43 9.38 12.52
C LYS A 219 -0.27 8.21 11.83
N VAL A 220 0.18 7.81 10.63
CA VAL A 220 -0.44 6.73 9.85
C VAL A 220 -0.21 5.37 10.51
N ASP A 221 1.00 5.13 11.01
CA ASP A 221 1.31 3.93 11.80
C ASP A 221 2.30 4.22 12.95
N PRO A 222 1.82 4.34 14.20
CA PRO A 222 2.68 4.55 15.36
C PRO A 222 3.60 3.36 15.68
N SER A 223 3.29 2.16 15.19
CA SER A 223 4.01 0.93 15.51
C SER A 223 5.20 0.70 14.59
N ASN A 224 5.13 1.15 13.33
CA ASN A 224 6.18 0.93 12.33
C ASN A 224 6.72 2.24 11.75
N LYS A 225 7.16 3.16 12.62
CA LYS A 225 7.59 4.52 12.25
C LYS A 225 8.75 4.55 11.26
N THR A 226 9.65 3.57 11.32
CA THR A 226 10.85 3.48 10.49
C THR A 226 10.52 3.25 9.03
N GLU A 227 9.59 2.34 8.72
CA GLU A 227 9.26 2.02 7.32
C GLU A 227 8.64 3.21 6.59
N TYR A 228 7.69 3.91 7.22
CA TYR A 228 7.08 5.11 6.63
C TYR A 228 8.07 6.28 6.51
N TYR A 229 9.02 6.40 7.44
CA TYR A 229 10.08 7.41 7.36
C TYR A 229 11.05 7.12 6.23
N ASP A 230 11.47 5.86 6.07
CA ASP A 230 12.34 5.43 4.98
C ASP A 230 11.68 5.64 3.61
N ILE A 231 10.36 5.42 3.49
CA ILE A 231 9.61 5.73 2.27
C ILE A 231 9.67 7.23 1.96
N VAL A 232 9.51 8.10 2.96
CA VAL A 232 9.61 9.56 2.78
C VAL A 232 11.02 9.93 2.30
N CYS A 233 12.06 9.39 2.92
CA CYS A 233 13.45 9.65 2.54
C CYS A 233 13.79 9.14 1.14
N ASN A 234 13.40 7.91 0.78
CA ASN A 234 13.63 7.34 -0.56
C ASN A 234 12.82 8.05 -1.66
N SER A 235 11.79 8.81 -1.28
CA SER A 235 10.97 9.58 -2.23
C SER A 235 11.55 10.96 -2.57
N MET A 236 12.62 11.41 -1.90
CA MET A 236 13.20 12.73 -2.14
C MET A 236 13.86 12.82 -3.51
N SER A 237 13.91 14.02 -4.08
CA SER A 237 14.72 14.29 -5.27
C SER A 237 16.17 14.65 -4.90
N ASP A 238 17.10 14.55 -5.85
CA ASP A 238 18.52 14.89 -5.63
C ASP A 238 18.70 16.32 -5.06
N ALA A 239 17.86 17.26 -5.49
CA ALA A 239 17.85 18.63 -5.00
C ALA A 239 17.42 18.70 -3.52
N GLU A 240 16.43 17.92 -3.13
CA GLU A 240 15.96 17.84 -1.74
C GLU A 240 16.94 17.12 -0.84
N GLU A 241 17.56 16.05 -1.33
CA GLU A 241 18.63 15.33 -0.63
C GLU A 241 19.80 16.28 -0.35
N ALA A 242 20.22 17.06 -1.34
CA ALA A 242 21.27 18.05 -1.19
C ALA A 242 20.89 19.16 -0.19
N LEU A 243 19.64 19.64 -0.20
CA LEU A 243 19.16 20.63 0.79
C LEU A 243 19.11 20.04 2.19
N LEU A 244 18.64 18.79 2.34
CA LEU A 244 18.58 18.11 3.62
C LEU A 244 19.98 17.88 4.19
N PHE A 245 20.93 17.47 3.35
CA PHE A 245 22.34 17.35 3.70
C PHE A 245 22.91 18.70 4.15
N LEU A 246 22.69 19.77 3.37
CA LEU A 246 23.13 21.13 3.71
C LEU A 246 22.59 21.56 5.08
N CYS A 247 21.30 21.32 5.36
CA CYS A 247 20.67 21.62 6.64
C CYS A 247 21.21 20.72 7.78
N ALA A 248 21.55 19.46 7.51
CA ALA A 248 22.11 18.54 8.51
C ALA A 248 23.52 18.98 8.92
N VAL A 249 24.38 19.30 7.94
CA VAL A 249 25.74 19.84 8.17
C VAL A 249 25.65 21.20 8.89
N ALA A 250 24.73 22.07 8.49
CA ALA A 250 24.48 23.34 9.16
C ALA A 250 24.06 23.18 10.63
N ARG A 251 23.37 22.09 10.99
CA ARG A 251 22.91 21.86 12.37
C ARG A 251 23.94 21.17 13.25
N ASN A 252 24.55 20.10 12.74
CA ASN A 252 25.31 19.13 13.51
C ASN A 252 26.81 19.17 13.18
N GLY A 253 27.24 19.97 12.20
CA GLY A 253 28.64 20.10 11.82
C GLY A 253 29.28 18.77 11.45
N ALA A 254 30.47 18.50 12.00
CA ALA A 254 31.22 17.26 11.76
C ALA A 254 30.47 16.00 12.22
N GLN A 255 29.59 16.11 13.22
CA GLN A 255 28.83 14.96 13.74
C GLN A 255 27.83 14.43 12.71
N ALA A 256 27.37 15.26 11.78
CA ALA A 256 26.48 14.85 10.70
C ALA A 256 27.12 13.78 9.79
N LEU A 257 28.44 13.84 9.59
CA LEU A 257 29.18 12.93 8.71
C LEU A 257 29.41 11.54 9.34
N GLY A 258 29.20 11.41 10.65
CA GLY A 258 29.25 10.11 11.33
C GLY A 258 27.98 9.28 11.14
N GLU A 259 26.90 9.86 10.64
CA GLU A 259 25.62 9.19 10.47
C GLU A 259 25.50 8.58 9.05
N PRO A 260 25.35 7.25 8.90
CA PRO A 260 25.39 6.60 7.60
C PRO A 260 24.24 7.01 6.68
N GLN A 261 23.10 7.45 7.23
CA GLN A 261 21.98 7.97 6.45
C GLN A 261 22.31 9.34 5.84
N VAL A 262 23.01 10.21 6.57
CA VAL A 262 23.41 11.54 6.10
C VAL A 262 24.49 11.43 5.02
N MET A 263 25.39 10.45 5.13
CA MET A 263 26.43 10.21 4.13
C MET A 263 25.88 9.79 2.77
N LYS A 264 24.71 9.14 2.69
CA LYS A 264 24.05 8.85 1.41
C LYS A 264 23.59 10.13 0.68
N LEU A 265 23.08 11.11 1.44
CA LEU A 265 22.61 12.39 0.90
C LEU A 265 23.75 13.26 0.37
N ARG A 266 24.98 12.96 0.79
CA ARG A 266 26.18 13.70 0.39
C ARG A 266 26.46 13.58 -1.10
N GLU A 267 26.22 12.41 -1.70
CA GLU A 267 26.50 12.17 -3.13
C GLU A 267 25.72 13.17 -4.01
N SER A 268 24.42 13.33 -3.73
CA SER A 268 23.54 14.29 -4.41
C SER A 268 23.98 15.74 -4.19
N TYR A 269 24.46 16.08 -2.98
CA TYR A 269 25.01 17.40 -2.71
C TYR A 269 26.31 17.68 -3.49
N ASP A 270 27.26 16.74 -3.46
CA ASP A 270 28.55 16.87 -4.13
C ASP A 270 28.35 16.95 -5.66
N GLU A 271 27.44 16.16 -6.26
CA GLU A 271 27.12 16.23 -7.70
C GLU A 271 26.54 17.59 -8.11
N ILE A 272 25.64 18.15 -7.30
CA ILE A 272 25.05 19.47 -7.57
C ILE A 272 26.09 20.58 -7.38
N ARG A 273 26.97 20.44 -6.38
CA ARG A 273 28.05 21.39 -6.09
C ARG A 273 29.13 21.39 -7.16
N ASP A 274 29.56 20.23 -7.65
CA ASP A 274 30.63 20.15 -8.65
C ASP A 274 30.21 20.75 -10.02
N ARG A 275 28.91 21.07 -10.18
CA ARG A 275 28.31 21.78 -11.32
C ARG A 275 27.95 23.26 -11.03
N LEU A 276 28.42 23.84 -9.93
CA LEU A 276 28.36 25.28 -9.64
C LEU A 276 29.47 26.03 -10.39
#